data_AF-A0A212S6Y4-F1
#
_entry.id   AF-A0A212S6Y4-F1
#
_cell.length_a   1.000
_cell.length_b   1.000
_cell.length_c   1.000
_cell.angle_alpha   90.00
_cell.angle_beta   90.00
_cell.angle_gamma   90.00
#
_symmetry.space_group_name_H-M   'P 1'
#
loop_
_entity.id
_entity.type
_entity.pdbx_description
1 polymer ?
#
loop_
_entity_poly.entity_id
_entity_poly.type
_entity_poly.pdbx_seq_one_letter_code
_entity_poly.pdbx_strand_id
1 'polypeptide(L)'
;MTIETQTPQPPRRWGRTVLAAALLLGLGGAGGFALGAYKTSSFFWHAMAPDKLTPEETASMVERKVDHVLSRVDATDEQKAKVNAIARAAVADLSKLGFTPRESRTKFLNLFRADQIDPDAIEALRAEQSTKWDAATKRIAQAVAEAGQVLTPEQRRDLTERWNRRVSS
;
A
#
# COMPACT_ATOMS: atom_id res chain seq x y z
N MET A 1 -36.82 34.57 -26.69
CA MET A 1 -35.69 33.62 -26.57
C MET A 1 -34.91 34.01 -25.33
N THR A 2 -35.15 33.31 -24.23
CA THR A 2 -34.54 33.58 -22.92
C THR A 2 -33.50 32.49 -22.68
N ILE A 3 -32.23 32.88 -22.53
CA ILE A 3 -31.14 31.96 -22.21
C ILE A 3 -31.09 31.85 -20.69
N GLU A 4 -31.53 30.72 -20.14
CA GLU A 4 -31.32 30.42 -18.72
C GLU A 4 -29.83 30.15 -18.47
N THR A 5 -29.21 30.98 -17.64
CA THR A 5 -27.88 30.75 -17.10
C THR A 5 -27.94 29.64 -16.04
N GLN A 6 -27.49 28.45 -16.41
CA GLN A 6 -27.33 27.32 -15.49
C GLN A 6 -26.17 27.59 -14.52
N THR A 7 -26.46 27.72 -13.23
CA THR A 7 -25.47 27.90 -12.16
C THR A 7 -24.63 26.63 -11.98
N PRO A 8 -23.30 26.70 -11.86
CA PRO A 8 -22.46 25.52 -11.66
C PRO A 8 -22.70 24.91 -10.28
N GLN A 9 -23.11 23.63 -10.25
CA GLN A 9 -23.24 22.82 -9.04
C GLN A 9 -21.85 22.56 -8.43
N PRO A 10 -21.68 22.64 -7.09
CA PRO A 10 -20.39 22.36 -6.46
C PRO A 10 -20.03 20.87 -6.62
N PRO A 11 -18.74 20.52 -6.78
CA PRO A 11 -18.33 19.14 -7.00
C PRO A 11 -18.70 18.25 -5.78
N ARG A 12 -19.45 17.17 -6.05
CA ARG A 12 -19.77 16.12 -5.07
C ARG A 12 -18.48 15.58 -4.44
N ARG A 13 -18.44 15.52 -3.10
CA ARG A 13 -17.28 15.15 -2.25
C ARG A 13 -16.89 13.66 -2.33
N TRP A 14 -16.89 13.07 -3.52
CA TRP A 14 -16.52 11.66 -3.80
C TRP A 14 -15.00 11.38 -3.72
N GLY A 15 -14.21 12.29 -3.15
CA GLY A 15 -12.74 12.19 -3.07
C GLY A 15 -12.17 11.63 -1.77
N ARG A 16 -13.00 11.15 -0.83
CA ARG A 16 -12.52 10.72 0.51
C ARG A 16 -12.65 9.23 0.83
N THR A 17 -13.37 8.45 0.03
CA THR A 17 -13.69 7.04 0.33
C THR A 17 -12.85 5.99 -0.41
N VAL A 18 -11.79 6.37 -1.14
CA VAL A 18 -10.90 5.40 -1.83
C VAL A 18 -9.79 4.84 -0.93
N LEU A 19 -9.58 5.39 0.27
CA LEU A 19 -8.48 4.98 1.18
C LEU A 19 -8.75 3.71 2.00
N ALA A 20 -9.78 2.98 1.63
CA ALA A 20 -10.48 2.07 2.52
C ALA A 20 -10.66 0.64 1.96
N ALA A 21 -10.43 0.47 0.66
CA ALA A 21 -10.47 -0.82 -0.02
C ALA A 21 -9.09 -1.29 -0.51
N ALA A 22 -8.01 -0.66 -0.03
CA ALA A 22 -6.65 -0.91 -0.52
C ALA A 22 -5.91 -2.05 0.21
N LEU A 23 -6.51 -2.68 1.24
CA LEU A 23 -5.90 -3.81 1.96
C LEU A 23 -6.35 -5.20 1.47
N LEU A 24 -7.35 -5.27 0.57
CA LEU A 24 -7.88 -6.55 0.06
C LEU A 24 -7.79 -6.74 -1.46
N LEU A 25 -7.20 -5.79 -2.20
CA LEU A 25 -6.92 -5.92 -3.63
C LEU A 25 -5.42 -6.01 -3.95
N GLY A 26 -4.64 -6.56 -3.01
CA GLY A 26 -3.24 -6.95 -3.19
C GLY A 26 -3.05 -8.38 -3.74
N LEU A 27 -4.12 -9.04 -4.20
CA LEU A 27 -4.11 -10.31 -4.94
C LEU A 27 -4.23 -10.09 -6.47
N GLY A 28 -3.82 -8.91 -6.95
CA GLY A 28 -3.94 -8.50 -8.34
C GLY A 28 -2.59 -8.23 -8.99
N GLY A 29 -1.67 -9.19 -8.96
CA GLY A 29 -0.32 -9.12 -9.55
C GLY A 29 -0.23 -8.90 -11.08
N ALA A 30 -1.32 -8.50 -11.74
CA ALA A 30 -1.34 -8.09 -13.14
C ALA A 30 -2.59 -7.22 -13.47
N GLY A 31 -3.72 -7.45 -12.81
CA GLY A 31 -5.01 -6.80 -13.13
C GLY A 31 -5.09 -5.30 -12.84
N GLY A 32 -4.32 -4.79 -11.87
CA GLY A 32 -4.30 -3.35 -11.55
C GLY A 32 -3.72 -2.48 -12.67
N PHE A 33 -2.84 -3.04 -13.50
CA PHE A 33 -2.26 -2.37 -14.66
C PHE A 33 -3.24 -2.27 -15.84
N ALA A 34 -4.09 -3.29 -16.04
CA ALA A 34 -5.03 -3.36 -17.15
C ALA A 34 -6.32 -2.54 -16.94
N LEU A 35 -6.75 -2.31 -15.69
CA LEU A 35 -8.04 -1.65 -15.36
C LEU A 35 -7.94 -0.16 -15.01
N GLY A 36 -6.81 0.51 -15.30
CA GLY A 36 -6.69 1.95 -15.01
C GLY A 36 -6.61 2.29 -13.51
N ALA A 37 -6.28 1.32 -12.65
CA ALA A 37 -6.07 1.50 -11.22
C ALA A 37 -4.64 1.99 -10.88
N TYR A 38 -4.01 2.73 -11.78
CA TYR A 38 -2.65 3.28 -11.62
C TYR A 38 -2.49 4.15 -10.38
N LYS A 39 -3.58 4.77 -9.89
CA LYS A 39 -3.58 5.56 -8.66
C LYS A 39 -3.53 4.69 -7.41
N THR A 40 -4.17 3.52 -7.43
CA THR A 40 -4.22 2.59 -6.29
C THR A 40 -2.90 1.82 -6.17
N SER A 41 -2.29 1.44 -7.31
CA SER A 41 -0.94 0.85 -7.34
C SER A 41 0.18 1.87 -7.04
N SER A 42 0.08 3.12 -7.52
CA SER A 42 1.02 4.19 -7.14
C SER A 42 0.89 4.60 -5.67
N PHE A 43 -0.33 4.65 -5.12
CA PHE A 43 -0.54 4.99 -3.71
C PHE A 43 0.02 3.92 -2.77
N PHE A 44 -0.23 2.65 -3.05
CA PHE A 44 0.33 1.53 -2.27
C PHE A 44 1.87 1.61 -2.24
N TRP A 45 2.51 1.95 -3.36
CA TRP A 45 3.96 2.04 -3.42
C TRP A 45 4.58 3.29 -2.84
N HIS A 46 4.01 4.48 -3.08
CA HIS A 46 4.50 5.69 -2.41
C HIS A 46 4.37 5.60 -0.88
N ALA A 47 3.39 4.82 -0.39
CA ALA A 47 3.21 4.58 1.04
C ALA A 47 4.16 3.52 1.64
N MET A 48 4.57 2.52 0.85
CA MET A 48 5.37 1.37 1.31
C MET A 48 6.88 1.51 1.05
N ALA A 49 7.28 2.32 0.08
CA ALA A 49 8.68 2.60 -0.23
C ALA A 49 8.83 4.08 -0.60
N PRO A 50 8.77 5.00 0.39
CA PRO A 50 9.04 6.40 0.12
C PRO A 50 10.47 6.53 -0.39
N ASP A 51 10.64 6.99 -1.62
CA ASP A 51 11.91 7.12 -2.38
C ASP A 51 13.05 7.85 -1.62
N LYS A 52 12.77 8.42 -0.45
CA LYS A 52 13.70 9.24 0.34
C LYS A 52 13.98 8.71 1.75
N LEU A 53 13.32 7.65 2.21
CA LEU A 53 13.58 7.14 3.56
C LEU A 53 14.52 5.94 3.51
N THR A 54 15.47 5.93 4.45
CA THR A 54 16.26 4.75 4.80
C THR A 54 15.36 3.65 5.38
N PRO A 55 15.84 2.38 5.44
CA PRO A 55 15.12 1.31 6.10
C PRO A 55 14.76 1.64 7.56
N GLU A 56 15.65 2.31 8.29
CA GLU A 56 15.40 2.68 9.70
C GLU A 56 14.35 3.79 9.83
N GLU A 57 14.38 4.81 8.97
CA GLU A 57 13.35 5.84 8.94
C GLU A 57 11.98 5.26 8.57
N THR A 58 11.96 4.29 7.65
CA THR A 58 10.76 3.54 7.28
C THR A 58 10.24 2.72 8.47
N ALA A 59 11.12 2.01 9.18
CA ALA A 59 10.77 1.23 10.36
C ALA A 59 10.17 2.12 11.46
N SER A 60 10.80 3.26 11.74
CA SER A 60 10.30 4.24 12.71
C SER A 60 8.94 4.84 12.30
N MET A 61 8.75 5.13 11.01
CA MET A 61 7.45 5.59 10.50
C MET A 61 6.37 4.52 10.67
N VAL A 62 6.66 3.26 10.34
CA VAL A 62 5.73 2.13 10.48
C VAL A 62 5.38 1.92 11.94
N GLU A 63 6.37 1.90 12.84
CA GLU A 63 6.18 1.79 14.29
C GLU A 63 5.23 2.85 14.83
N ARG A 64 5.45 4.14 14.51
CA ARG A 64 4.53 5.22 14.92
C ARG A 64 3.09 4.99 14.45
N LYS A 65 2.91 4.46 13.23
CA LYS A 65 1.58 4.15 12.70
C LYS A 65 0.95 2.94 13.40
N VAL A 66 1.75 1.91 13.67
CA VAL A 66 1.33 0.72 14.41
C VAL A 66 0.89 1.11 15.82
N ASP A 67 1.71 1.86 16.55
CA ASP A 67 1.38 2.35 17.89
C ASP A 67 0.10 3.17 17.91
N HIS A 68 -0.09 4.05 16.93
CA HIS A 68 -1.32 4.84 16.80
C HIS A 68 -2.56 3.99 16.53
N VAL A 69 -2.41 2.86 15.84
CA VAL A 69 -3.51 1.92 15.61
C VAL A 69 -3.79 1.09 16.86
N LEU A 70 -2.75 0.57 17.49
CA LEU A 70 -2.85 -0.28 18.69
C LEU A 70 -3.35 0.48 19.92
N SER A 71 -3.00 1.76 20.06
CA SER A 71 -3.51 2.61 21.14
C SER A 71 -5.02 2.86 21.07
N ARG A 72 -5.65 2.64 19.91
CA ARG A 72 -7.11 2.80 19.75
C ARG A 72 -7.91 1.59 20.19
N VAL A 73 -7.27 0.44 20.41
CA VAL A 73 -7.91 -0.81 20.82
C VAL A 73 -7.38 -1.30 22.16
N ASP A 74 -6.83 -0.37 22.95
CA ASP A 74 -6.32 -0.62 24.29
C ASP A 74 -5.35 -1.82 24.34
N ALA A 75 -4.50 -1.94 23.31
CA ALA A 75 -3.45 -2.96 23.29
C ALA A 75 -2.49 -2.76 24.47
N THR A 76 -2.14 -3.85 25.14
CA THR A 76 -1.16 -3.81 26.24
C THR A 76 0.22 -3.43 25.71
N ASP A 77 1.11 -2.96 26.59
CA ASP A 77 2.46 -2.60 26.18
C ASP A 77 3.26 -3.81 25.68
N GLU A 78 2.98 -5.01 26.20
CA GLU A 78 3.55 -6.25 25.68
C GLU A 78 3.06 -6.54 24.25
N GLN A 79 1.76 -6.34 23.97
CA GLN A 79 1.21 -6.51 22.62
C GLN A 79 1.83 -5.50 21.64
N LYS A 80 1.95 -4.23 22.04
CA LYS A 80 2.61 -3.19 21.22
C LYS A 80 4.04 -3.57 20.91
N ALA A 81 4.82 -3.97 21.92
CA ALA A 81 6.22 -4.37 21.72
C ALA A 81 6.35 -5.55 20.74
N LYS A 82 5.51 -6.58 20.87
CA LYS A 82 5.49 -7.73 19.95
C LYS A 82 5.12 -7.34 18.52
N VAL A 83 4.07 -6.55 18.34
CA VAL A 83 3.64 -6.11 17.00
C VAL A 83 4.67 -5.17 16.35
N ASN A 84 5.30 -4.29 17.13
CA ASN A 84 6.39 -3.44 16.63
C ASN A 84 7.62 -4.26 16.19
N ALA A 85 7.97 -5.32 16.92
CA ALA A 85 9.03 -6.23 16.51
C ALA A 85 8.71 -6.93 15.17
N ILE A 86 7.47 -7.42 15.01
CA ILE A 86 6.98 -8.01 13.75
C ILE A 86 7.06 -6.99 12.60
N ALA A 87 6.61 -5.76 12.84
CA ALA A 87 6.63 -4.70 11.84
C ALA A 87 8.05 -4.31 11.42
N ARG A 88 8.98 -4.18 12.39
CA ARG A 88 10.40 -3.92 12.12
C ARG A 88 11.04 -5.04 11.31
N ALA A 89 10.77 -6.30 11.65
CA ALA A 89 11.24 -7.44 10.87
C ALA A 89 10.69 -7.41 9.44
N ALA A 90 9.41 -7.06 9.26
CA ALA A 90 8.82 -6.95 7.93
C ALA A 90 9.47 -5.85 7.10
N VAL A 91 9.73 -4.68 7.68
CA VAL A 91 10.45 -3.59 6.99
C VAL A 91 11.87 -4.03 6.60
N ALA A 92 12.59 -4.70 7.49
CA ALA A 92 13.93 -5.22 7.21
C ALA A 92 13.91 -6.22 6.04
N ASP A 93 12.97 -7.15 6.01
CA ASP A 93 12.84 -8.13 4.93
C ASP A 93 12.44 -7.48 3.60
N LEU A 94 11.48 -6.54 3.62
CA LEU A 94 11.07 -5.79 2.44
C LEU A 94 12.22 -4.94 1.88
N SER A 95 13.08 -4.38 2.74
CA SER A 95 14.26 -3.61 2.29
C SER A 95 15.27 -4.46 1.52
N LYS A 96 15.39 -5.76 1.86
CA LYS A 96 16.28 -6.71 1.16
C LYS A 96 15.77 -7.12 -0.21
N LEU A 97 14.47 -7.00 -0.49
CA LEU A 97 13.88 -7.32 -1.80
C LEU A 97 14.33 -6.34 -2.89
N GLY A 98 14.93 -5.20 -2.53
CA GLY A 98 15.39 -4.20 -3.49
C GLY A 98 14.27 -3.64 -4.37
N PHE A 99 13.02 -3.71 -3.89
CA PHE A 99 11.90 -3.16 -4.62
C PHE A 99 11.91 -1.63 -4.46
N THR A 100 12.29 -0.91 -5.52
CA THR A 100 12.17 0.55 -5.56
C THR A 100 11.26 0.98 -6.71
N PRO A 101 10.23 1.81 -6.44
CA PRO A 101 9.39 2.38 -7.50
C PRO A 101 10.19 3.19 -8.52
N ARG A 102 11.25 3.88 -8.05
CA ARG A 102 12.13 4.68 -8.90
C ARG A 102 12.91 3.85 -9.93
N GLU A 103 13.54 2.74 -9.52
CA GLU A 103 14.29 1.89 -10.46
C GLU A 103 13.36 1.30 -11.52
N SER A 104 12.20 0.81 -11.08
CA SER A 104 11.14 0.25 -11.93
C SER A 104 10.67 1.26 -12.99
N ARG A 105 10.41 2.50 -12.56
CA ARG A 105 10.05 3.60 -13.46
C ARG A 105 11.19 3.95 -14.42
N THR A 106 12.43 3.96 -13.94
CA THR A 106 13.60 4.29 -14.77
C THR A 106 13.80 3.24 -15.86
N LYS A 107 13.73 1.94 -15.53
CA LYS A 107 13.79 0.84 -16.51
C LYS A 107 12.69 0.97 -17.56
N PHE A 108 11.45 1.19 -17.14
CA PHE A 108 10.32 1.39 -18.07
C PHE A 108 10.54 2.58 -19.01
N LEU A 109 10.95 3.75 -18.48
CA LEU A 109 11.20 4.94 -19.30
C LEU A 109 12.33 4.73 -20.30
N ASN A 110 13.36 3.95 -19.95
CA ASN A 110 14.45 3.63 -20.87
C ASN A 110 13.98 2.73 -22.01
N LEU A 111 13.21 1.67 -21.70
CA LEU A 111 12.63 0.79 -22.72
C LEU A 111 11.70 1.56 -23.67
N PHE A 112 10.90 2.48 -23.14
CA PHE A 112 9.94 3.25 -23.93
C PHE A 112 10.56 4.38 -24.76
N ARG A 113 11.81 4.78 -24.45
CA ARG A 113 12.56 5.80 -25.20
C ARG A 113 13.38 5.23 -26.35
N ALA A 114 13.48 3.90 -26.48
CA ALA A 114 14.22 3.28 -27.56
C ALA A 114 13.59 3.60 -28.92
N ASP A 115 14.41 3.72 -29.97
CA ASP A 115 13.95 4.01 -31.34
C ASP A 115 13.00 2.93 -31.87
N GLN A 116 13.16 1.69 -31.39
CA GLN A 116 12.24 0.59 -31.61
C GLN A 116 11.85 -0.03 -30.28
N ILE A 117 10.56 -0.32 -30.13
CA ILE A 117 10.03 -0.99 -28.94
C ILE A 117 10.37 -2.47 -29.00
N ASP A 118 11.06 -2.96 -27.97
CA ASP A 118 11.33 -4.38 -27.73
C ASP A 118 10.22 -4.98 -26.83
N PRO A 119 9.31 -5.80 -27.37
CA PRO A 119 8.23 -6.41 -26.58
C PRO A 119 8.74 -7.39 -25.52
N ASP A 120 9.84 -8.10 -25.79
CA ASP A 120 10.38 -9.13 -24.89
C ASP A 120 11.04 -8.46 -23.67
N ALA A 121 11.71 -7.34 -23.86
CA ALA A 121 12.27 -6.55 -22.76
C ALA A 121 11.17 -5.95 -21.86
N ILE A 122 10.03 -5.54 -22.42
CA ILE A 122 8.87 -5.07 -21.66
C ILE A 122 8.27 -6.21 -20.84
N GLU A 123 8.12 -7.40 -21.43
CA GLU A 123 7.60 -8.57 -20.72
C GLU A 123 8.56 -9.04 -19.61
N ALA A 124 9.87 -9.00 -19.85
CA ALA A 124 10.88 -9.28 -18.83
C ALA A 124 10.77 -8.31 -17.64
N LEU A 125 10.61 -7.00 -17.90
CA LEU A 125 10.38 -6.02 -16.85
C LEU A 125 9.09 -6.31 -16.09
N ARG A 126 7.98 -6.63 -16.77
CA ARG A 126 6.70 -6.98 -16.13
C ARG A 126 6.87 -8.21 -15.22
N ALA A 127 7.55 -9.26 -15.69
CA ALA A 127 7.80 -10.47 -14.93
C ALA A 127 8.67 -10.19 -13.68
N GLU A 128 9.76 -9.43 -13.82
CA GLU A 128 10.62 -9.01 -12.70
C GLU A 128 9.79 -8.31 -11.61
N GLN A 129 8.95 -7.35 -12.01
CA GLN A 129 8.10 -6.66 -11.06
C GLN A 129 7.11 -7.61 -10.41
N SER A 130 6.45 -8.46 -11.18
CA SER A 130 5.46 -9.40 -10.65
C SER A 130 6.04 -10.30 -9.56
N THR A 131 7.27 -10.78 -9.73
CA THR A 131 7.97 -11.59 -8.71
C THR A 131 8.27 -10.79 -7.45
N LYS A 132 8.79 -9.56 -7.59
CA LYS A 132 9.07 -8.70 -6.42
C LYS A 132 7.78 -8.32 -5.68
N TRP A 133 6.71 -8.04 -6.43
CA TRP A 133 5.38 -7.78 -5.89
C TRP A 133 4.85 -8.94 -5.06
N ASP A 134 4.89 -10.16 -5.60
CA ASP A 134 4.43 -11.36 -4.90
C ASP A 134 5.21 -11.59 -3.60
N ALA A 135 6.54 -11.47 -3.64
CA ALA A 135 7.37 -11.59 -2.46
C ALA A 135 7.03 -10.54 -1.38
N ALA A 136 6.82 -9.28 -1.79
CA ALA A 136 6.47 -8.21 -0.89
C ALA A 136 5.08 -8.40 -0.25
N THR A 137 4.05 -8.70 -1.05
CA THR A 137 2.68 -8.89 -0.55
C THR A 137 2.58 -10.11 0.36
N LYS A 138 3.30 -11.20 0.02
CA LYS A 138 3.42 -12.38 0.88
C LYS A 138 4.01 -12.04 2.24
N ARG A 139 5.11 -11.29 2.30
CA ARG A 139 5.76 -10.91 3.56
C ARG A 139 4.87 -10.03 4.44
N ILE A 140 4.12 -9.12 3.82
CA ILE A 140 3.14 -8.26 4.52
C ILE A 140 2.00 -9.09 5.07
N ALA A 141 1.44 -10.01 4.27
CA ALA A 141 0.36 -10.89 4.72
C ALA A 141 0.78 -11.73 5.93
N GLN A 142 2.02 -12.25 5.94
CA GLN A 142 2.60 -12.95 7.08
C GLN A 142 2.70 -12.04 8.31
N ALA A 143 3.22 -10.81 8.16
CA ALA A 143 3.31 -9.85 9.27
C ALA A 143 1.93 -9.51 9.86
N VAL A 144 0.91 -9.35 9.01
CA VAL A 144 -0.47 -9.09 9.45
C VAL A 144 -1.03 -10.29 10.21
N ALA A 145 -0.80 -11.51 9.74
CA ALA A 145 -1.24 -12.72 10.43
C ALA A 145 -0.54 -12.88 11.79
N GLU A 146 0.78 -12.70 11.84
CA GLU A 146 1.57 -12.72 13.08
C GLU A 146 1.06 -11.67 14.08
N ALA A 147 0.88 -10.41 13.65
CA ALA A 147 0.35 -9.35 14.50
C ALA A 147 -1.07 -9.66 14.98
N GLY A 148 -1.91 -10.22 14.11
CA GLY A 148 -3.26 -10.65 14.45
C GLY A 148 -3.30 -11.72 15.55
N GLN A 149 -2.31 -12.62 15.60
CA GLN A 149 -2.19 -13.65 16.64
C GLN A 149 -1.76 -13.08 18.01
N VAL A 150 -1.10 -11.92 18.05
CA VAL A 150 -0.75 -11.23 19.31
C VAL A 150 -1.97 -10.55 19.94
N LEU A 151 -2.91 -10.08 19.12
CA LEU A 151 -4.11 -9.38 19.59
C LEU A 151 -5.22 -10.34 20.02
N THR A 152 -6.09 -9.89 20.93
CA THR A 152 -7.29 -10.65 21.29
C THR A 152 -8.31 -10.61 20.15
N PRO A 153 -9.25 -11.59 20.08
CA PRO A 153 -10.35 -11.54 19.12
C PRO A 153 -11.14 -10.24 19.16
N GLU A 154 -11.38 -9.69 20.35
CA GLU A 154 -12.14 -8.44 20.57
C GLU A 154 -11.39 -7.24 19.99
N GLN A 155 -10.08 -7.14 20.23
CA GLN A 155 -9.24 -6.07 19.68
C GLN A 155 -9.22 -6.11 18.13
N ARG A 156 -9.13 -7.31 17.53
CA ARG A 156 -9.21 -7.45 16.06
C ARG A 156 -10.56 -7.02 15.50
N ARG A 157 -11.65 -7.31 16.21
CA ARG A 157 -13.00 -6.87 15.83
C ARG A 157 -13.14 -5.35 15.90
N ASP A 158 -12.69 -4.72 16.98
CA ASP A 158 -12.74 -3.26 17.12
C ASP A 158 -11.88 -2.55 16.05
N LEU A 159 -10.69 -3.10 15.73
CA LEU A 159 -9.88 -2.60 14.60
C LEU A 159 -10.68 -2.61 13.28
N THR A 160 -11.39 -3.69 13.00
CA THR A 160 -12.19 -3.86 11.77
C THR A 160 -13.39 -2.90 11.74
N GLU A 161 -14.09 -2.74 12.86
CA GLU A 161 -15.22 -1.82 12.96
C GLU A 161 -14.78 -0.35 12.81
N ARG A 162 -13.65 0.03 13.42
CA ARG A 162 -13.04 1.35 13.25
C ARG A 162 -12.57 1.60 11.82
N TRP A 163 -12.11 0.57 11.13
CA TRP A 163 -11.78 0.64 9.72
C TRP A 163 -13.04 0.97 8.92
N ASN A 164 -14.10 0.16 9.06
CA ASN A 164 -15.37 0.34 8.35
C ASN A 164 -15.98 1.73 8.58
N ARG A 165 -15.93 2.27 9.81
CA ARG A 165 -16.39 3.64 10.08
C ARG A 165 -15.63 4.70 9.29
N ARG A 166 -14.31 4.55 9.10
CA ARG A 166 -13.50 5.48 8.30
C ARG A 166 -13.72 5.35 6.80
N VAL A 167 -14.06 4.14 6.34
CA VAL A 167 -14.38 3.86 4.93
C VAL A 167 -15.70 4.50 4.52
N SER A 168 -16.69 4.40 5.40
CA SER A 168 -18.07 4.80 5.12
C SER A 168 -18.37 6.28 5.40
N SER A 169 -17.40 7.05 5.90
CA SER A 169 -17.49 8.49 6.20
C SER A 169 -16.94 9.36 5.07
#